data_AF-A0A969JB58-F1
#
_entry.id   AF-A0A969JB58-F1
#
_cell.length_a   1.000
_cell.length_b   1.000
_cell.length_c   1.000
_cell.angle_alpha   90.00
_cell.angle_beta   90.00
_cell.angle_gamma   90.00
#
_symmetry.space_group_name_H-M   'P 1'
#
loop_
_entity.id
_entity.type
_entity.pdbx_description
1 polymer ?
#
loop_
_entity_poly.entity_id
_entity_poly.type
_entity_poly.pdbx_seq_one_letter_code
_entity_poly.pdbx_strand_id
1 'polypeptide(L)'
;MVNFSENGELGAAAGSEPPETAESLAALIEECQQYRDRLVNDTVAAAKRAKLPKSAVMQQLEPELAKLDGALAELKQRKADLEVG
;
A
#
# COMPACT_ATOMS: atom_id res chain seq x y z
N MET A 1 52.56 9.79 10.06
CA MET A 1 51.52 8.75 10.17
C MET A 1 50.19 9.47 10.01
N VAL A 2 49.67 9.48 8.79
CA VAL A 2 48.46 10.25 8.45
C VAL A 2 47.29 9.28 8.59
N ASN A 3 46.38 9.53 9.54
CA ASN A 3 45.15 8.76 9.66
C ASN A 3 44.17 9.28 8.62
N PHE A 4 44.13 8.62 7.46
CA PHE A 4 43.00 8.67 6.55
C PHE A 4 42.13 7.44 6.84
N SER A 5 41.10 7.62 7.64
CA SER A 5 39.94 6.72 7.67
C SER A 5 38.81 7.40 6.92
N GLU A 6 38.98 7.45 5.60
CA GLU A 6 37.87 7.55 4.64
C GLU A 6 37.69 6.16 4.01
N ASN A 7 36.47 5.91 3.55
CA ASN A 7 35.84 4.64 3.16
C ASN A 7 35.10 3.97 4.33
N GLY A 8 33.77 3.96 4.38
CA GLY A 8 32.82 4.02 3.28
C GLY A 8 32.07 2.69 3.26
N GLU A 9 31.13 2.54 4.18
CA GLU A 9 30.26 1.37 4.24
C GLU A 9 28.81 1.86 4.33
N LEU A 10 28.31 2.25 3.16
CA LEU A 10 26.90 2.12 2.81
C LEU A 10 26.53 0.65 3.06
N GLY A 11 25.92 0.35 4.20
CA GLY A 11 25.85 -1.04 4.67
C GLY A 11 24.77 -1.34 5.70
N ALA A 12 23.63 -0.63 5.66
CA ALA A 12 22.39 -1.13 6.24
C ALA A 12 21.33 -1.30 5.14
N ALA A 13 21.72 -1.93 4.03
CA ALA A 13 20.81 -2.74 3.24
C ALA A 13 20.69 -4.10 3.94
N ALA A 14 19.92 -4.15 5.04
CA ALA A 14 19.59 -5.37 5.74
C ALA A 14 18.06 -5.48 5.80
N GLY A 15 17.49 -6.31 4.93
CA GLY A 15 16.06 -6.66 4.91
C GLY A 15 15.23 -5.76 3.99
N SER A 16 14.83 -6.29 2.84
CA SER A 16 13.98 -5.64 1.84
C SER A 16 12.49 -5.62 2.23
N GLU A 17 12.21 -5.29 3.49
CA GLU A 17 10.86 -5.10 4.03
C GLU A 17 10.91 -3.81 4.83
N PRO A 18 10.00 -2.84 4.59
CA PRO A 18 10.01 -1.62 5.37
C PRO A 18 9.80 -2.01 6.85
N PRO A 19 10.48 -1.34 7.79
CA PRO A 19 10.39 -1.71 9.19
C PRO A 19 8.92 -1.63 9.61
N GLU A 20 8.44 -2.64 10.34
CA GLU A 20 7.06 -2.68 10.86
C GLU A 20 6.85 -1.64 11.95
N THR A 21 6.92 -0.36 11.56
CA THR A 21 6.64 0.79 12.39
C THR A 21 5.26 1.31 12.07
N ALA A 22 4.64 1.99 13.05
CA ALA A 22 3.35 2.64 12.84
C ALA A 22 3.36 3.62 11.65
N GLU A 23 4.48 4.31 11.43
CA GLU A 23 4.68 5.23 10.30
C GLU A 23 4.73 4.49 8.95
N SER A 24 5.47 3.39 8.86
CA SER A 24 5.52 2.63 7.61
C SER A 24 4.16 1.99 7.29
N LEU A 25 3.47 1.45 8.28
CA LEU A 25 2.13 0.90 8.09
C LEU A 25 1.13 1.98 7.70
N ALA A 26 1.25 3.20 8.24
CA ALA A 26 0.44 4.34 7.82
C ALA A 26 0.63 4.67 6.33
N ALA A 27 1.89 4.70 5.86
CA ALA A 27 2.20 4.93 4.45
C ALA A 27 1.65 3.81 3.55
N LEU A 28 1.79 2.55 3.95
CA LEU A 28 1.23 1.38 3.25
C LEU A 28 -0.31 1.43 3.17
N ILE A 29 -0.97 1.81 4.28
CA ILE A 29 -2.43 1.99 4.31
C ILE A 29 -2.85 3.09 3.33
N GLU A 30 -2.17 4.23 3.35
CA GLU A 30 -2.46 5.34 2.45
C GLU A 30 -2.28 4.94 0.99
N GLU A 31 -1.18 4.25 0.66
CA GLU A 31 -0.92 3.76 -0.70
C GLU A 31 -2.01 2.79 -1.16
N CYS A 32 -2.40 1.84 -0.31
CA CYS A 32 -3.48 0.90 -0.61
C CYS A 32 -4.82 1.61 -0.84
N GLN A 33 -5.13 2.65 -0.06
CA GLN A 33 -6.34 3.45 -0.25
C GLN A 33 -6.30 4.22 -1.59
N GLN A 34 -5.19 4.88 -1.89
CA GLN A 34 -5.02 5.58 -3.16
C GLN A 34 -5.11 4.62 -4.35
N TYR A 35 -4.52 3.42 -4.24
CA TYR A 35 -4.63 2.39 -5.27
C TYR A 35 -6.08 1.95 -5.47
N ARG A 36 -6.81 1.68 -4.38
CA ARG A 36 -8.23 1.33 -4.42
C ARG A 36 -9.06 2.39 -5.15
N ASP A 37 -8.86 3.67 -4.81
CA ASP A 37 -9.57 4.78 -5.46
C ASP A 37 -9.23 4.90 -6.95
N ARG A 38 -7.95 4.79 -7.32
CA ARG A 38 -7.52 4.79 -8.73
C ARG A 38 -8.14 3.63 -9.50
N LEU A 39 -8.09 2.42 -8.95
CA LEU A 39 -8.66 1.23 -9.57
C LEU A 39 -10.15 1.43 -9.88
N VAL A 40 -10.93 1.91 -8.92
CA VAL A 40 -12.36 2.19 -9.13
C VAL A 40 -12.55 3.28 -10.19
N ASN A 41 -11.84 4.40 -10.08
CA ASN A 41 -12.00 5.52 -11.00
C ASN A 41 -11.62 5.16 -12.43
N ASP A 42 -10.47 4.51 -12.63
CA ASP A 42 -9.97 4.12 -13.95
C ASP A 42 -10.88 3.08 -14.60
N THR A 43 -11.32 2.09 -13.82
CA THR A 43 -12.20 1.03 -14.32
C THR A 43 -13.60 1.59 -14.64
N VAL A 44 -14.17 2.47 -13.80
CA VAL A 44 -15.44 3.13 -14.08
C VAL A 44 -15.32 4.06 -15.30
N ALA A 45 -14.20 4.76 -15.46
CA ALA A 45 -13.94 5.61 -16.62
C ALA A 45 -13.79 4.79 -17.91
N ALA A 46 -13.12 3.64 -17.86
CA ALA A 46 -13.01 2.70 -18.98
C ALA A 46 -14.39 2.11 -19.33
N ALA A 47 -15.15 1.68 -18.32
CA ALA A 47 -16.50 1.18 -18.47
C ALA A 47 -17.44 2.18 -19.12
N LYS A 48 -17.37 3.46 -18.72
CA LYS A 48 -18.15 4.54 -19.33
C LYS A 48 -17.86 4.68 -20.82
N ARG A 49 -16.59 4.58 -21.24
CA ARG A 49 -16.20 4.60 -22.66
C ARG A 49 -16.71 3.37 -23.40
N ALA A 50 -16.70 2.22 -22.75
CA ALA A 50 -17.24 0.95 -23.26
C ALA A 50 -18.77 0.84 -23.19
N LYS A 51 -19.48 1.87 -22.69
CA LYS A 51 -20.94 1.88 -22.45
C LYS A 51 -21.41 0.74 -21.55
N LEU A 52 -20.53 0.24 -20.68
CA LEU A 52 -20.88 -0.79 -19.70
C LEU A 52 -21.61 -0.15 -18.51
N PRO A 53 -22.65 -0.83 -17.98
CA PRO A 53 -23.34 -0.34 -16.79
C PRO A 53 -22.40 -0.42 -15.58
N LYS A 54 -22.38 0.65 -14.77
CA LYS A 54 -21.56 0.73 -13.56
C LYS A 54 -21.76 -0.48 -12.64
N SER A 55 -22.98 -0.97 -12.50
CA SER A 55 -23.30 -2.14 -11.66
C SER A 55 -22.51 -3.39 -12.07
N ALA A 56 -22.47 -3.72 -13.36
CA ALA A 56 -21.75 -4.89 -13.85
C ALA A 56 -20.23 -4.77 -13.64
N VAL A 57 -19.70 -3.55 -13.77
CA VAL A 57 -18.27 -3.28 -13.57
C VAL A 57 -17.91 -3.31 -12.09
N MET A 58 -18.76 -2.78 -11.22
CA MET A 58 -18.54 -2.86 -9.77
C MET A 58 -18.61 -4.30 -9.26
N GLN A 59 -19.49 -5.15 -9.82
CA GLN A 59 -19.51 -6.59 -9.49
C GLN A 59 -18.21 -7.30 -9.90
N GLN A 60 -17.58 -6.88 -10.99
CA GLN A 60 -16.28 -7.42 -11.42
C GLN A 60 -15.14 -6.93 -10.52
N LEU A 61 -15.21 -5.69 -10.04
CA LEU A 61 -14.24 -5.11 -9.11
C LEU A 61 -14.39 -5.62 -7.67
N GLU A 62 -15.61 -5.99 -7.26
CA GLU A 62 -15.94 -6.41 -5.89
C GLU A 62 -14.93 -7.40 -5.28
N PRO A 63 -14.54 -8.53 -5.93
CA PRO A 63 -13.57 -9.45 -5.35
C PRO A 63 -12.17 -8.85 -5.16
N GLU A 64 -11.76 -7.90 -5.99
CA GLU A 64 -10.46 -7.22 -5.87
C GLU A 64 -10.50 -6.14 -4.79
N LEU A 65 -11.59 -5.37 -4.74
CA LEU A 65 -11.84 -4.40 -3.68
C LEU A 65 -11.95 -5.07 -2.31
N ALA A 66 -12.61 -6.24 -2.23
CA ALA A 66 -12.72 -6.99 -0.99
C ALA A 66 -11.36 -7.48 -0.48
N LYS A 67 -10.44 -7.87 -1.38
CA LYS A 67 -9.06 -8.23 -1.01
C LYS A 67 -8.29 -7.02 -0.47
N LEU A 68 -8.40 -5.88 -1.15
CA LEU A 68 -7.79 -4.62 -0.70
C LEU A 68 -8.35 -4.18 0.65
N ASP A 69 -9.67 -4.28 0.84
CA ASP A 69 -10.33 -3.93 2.10
C ASP A 69 -9.91 -4.87 3.25
N GLY A 70 -9.73 -6.16 2.97
CA GLY A 70 -9.15 -7.13 3.91
C GLY A 70 -7.72 -6.76 4.31
N ALA A 71 -6.84 -6.54 3.33
CA ALA A 71 -5.46 -6.13 3.57
C ALA A 71 -5.37 -4.80 4.35
N LEU A 72 -6.23 -3.83 4.02
CA LEU A 72 -6.33 -2.57 4.75
C LEU A 72 -6.75 -2.77 6.21
N ALA A 73 -7.66 -3.70 6.49
CA ALA A 73 -8.06 -4.01 7.85
C ALA A 73 -6.91 -4.64 8.64
N GLU A 74 -6.18 -5.59 8.04
CA GLU A 74 -5.00 -6.23 8.64
C GLU A 74 -3.89 -5.20 8.95
N LEU A 75 -3.57 -4.32 8.00
CA LEU A 75 -2.56 -3.27 8.19
C LEU A 75 -2.96 -2.29 9.29
N LYS A 76 -4.25 -1.89 9.34
CA LYS A 76 -4.77 -1.01 10.40
C LYS A 76 -4.69 -1.68 11.77
N GLN A 77 -4.98 -2.97 11.85
CA GLN A 77 -4.87 -3.73 13.09
C GLN A 77 -3.41 -3.76 13.57
N ARG A 78 -2.47 -4.18 12.70
CA ARG A 78 -1.02 -4.17 13.02
C ARG A 78 -0.54 -2.81 13.50
N LYS A 79 -0.98 -1.73 12.84
CA LYS A 79 -0.63 -0.36 13.23
C LYS A 79 -1.17 -0.02 14.62
N ALA A 80 -2.42 -0.37 14.92
CA ALA A 80 -3.01 -0.15 16.23
C ALA A 80 -2.29 -0.93 17.34
N ASP A 81 -1.90 -2.18 17.08
CA ASP A 81 -1.13 -3.00 18.02
C ASP A 81 0.24 -2.35 18.36
N LEU A 82 0.86 -1.66 17.40
CA LEU A 82 2.11 -0.91 17.61
C LEU A 82 1.92 0.45 18.31
N GLU A 83 0.73 1.05 18.23
CA GLU A 83 0.42 2.34 18.88
C GLU A 83 -0.06 2.17 20.33
N VAL A 84 -0.50 0.96 20.71
CA VAL A 84 -1.03 0.63 22.05
C VAL A 84 0.02 -0.07 22.94
N GLY A 85 1.05 -0.66 22.35
CA GLY A 85 2.17 -1.32 23.06
C GLY A 85 3.27 -0.36 23.48
#